data_AF-A0A0J6SD18-F1
#
_entry.id   AF-A0A0J6SD18-F1
#
_cell.length_a   1.000
_cell.length_b   1.000
_cell.length_c   1.000
_cell.angle_alpha   90.00
_cell.angle_beta   90.00
_cell.angle_gamma   90.00
#
_symmetry.space_group_name_H-M   'P 1'
#
loop_
_entity.id
_entity.type
_entity.pdbx_description
1 polymer ?
#
loop_
_entity_poly.entity_id
_entity_poly.type
_entity_poly.pdbx_seq_one_letter_code
_entity_poly.pdbx_strand_id
1 'polypeptide(L)'
;MKRYAIPLFLALGLASGSALAHGEAPQAVHGGLVQEAQELWLELVVKDTDVTVYVLDEMRKPVPASQISGTATVLVGGKSYKVDLSPAGTNSVQGKLPVAATSQIVATVSLKVGGRAASARFTKKA
;
A
#
# COMPACT_ATOMS: atom_id res chain seq x y z
N MET A 1 -2.93 -54.27 -18.57
CA MET A 1 -4.01 -53.33 -18.98
C MET A 1 -4.00 -52.15 -18.03
N LYS A 2 -3.53 -50.97 -18.48
CA LYS A 2 -3.45 -49.74 -17.67
C LYS A 2 -4.84 -49.12 -17.55
N ARG A 3 -5.32 -48.85 -16.33
CA ARG A 3 -6.56 -48.13 -16.05
C ARG A 3 -6.21 -46.80 -15.41
N TYR A 4 -6.46 -45.72 -16.13
CA TYR A 4 -6.32 -44.34 -15.67
C TYR A 4 -7.64 -43.90 -15.03
N ALA A 5 -7.60 -43.38 -13.81
CA ALA A 5 -8.73 -42.69 -13.17
C ALA A 5 -8.43 -41.19 -13.16
N ILE A 6 -9.32 -40.40 -13.75
CA ILE A 6 -9.22 -38.95 -13.91
C ILE A 6 -9.77 -38.29 -12.63
N PRO A 7 -9.06 -37.37 -11.97
CA PRO A 7 -9.66 -36.56 -10.91
C PRO A 7 -10.38 -35.35 -11.52
N LEU A 8 -11.64 -35.18 -11.11
CA LEU A 8 -12.51 -34.04 -11.39
C LEU A 8 -12.08 -32.86 -10.50
N PHE A 9 -11.50 -31.81 -11.09
CA PHE A 9 -11.20 -30.56 -10.38
C PHE A 9 -12.45 -29.66 -10.38
N LEU A 10 -13.02 -29.45 -9.19
CA LEU A 10 -14.07 -28.47 -8.94
C LEU A 10 -13.43 -27.08 -8.77
N ALA A 11 -13.51 -26.24 -9.79
CA ALA A 11 -13.08 -24.84 -9.70
C ALA A 11 -14.15 -24.01 -8.99
N LEU A 12 -13.88 -23.62 -7.74
CA LEU A 12 -14.70 -22.67 -6.99
C LEU A 12 -14.37 -21.25 -7.49
N GLY A 13 -15.32 -20.63 -8.19
CA GLY A 13 -15.23 -19.23 -8.61
C GLY A 13 -15.26 -18.31 -7.40
N LEU A 14 -14.15 -17.61 -7.14
CA LEU A 14 -14.09 -16.52 -6.19
C LEU A 14 -14.85 -15.32 -6.78
N ALA A 15 -16.04 -15.05 -6.22
CA ALA A 15 -16.75 -13.81 -6.44
C ALA A 15 -15.85 -12.64 -5.99
N SER A 16 -15.51 -11.77 -6.92
CA SER A 16 -14.83 -10.51 -6.62
C SER A 16 -15.83 -9.61 -5.89
N GLY A 17 -15.74 -9.56 -4.56
CA GLY A 17 -16.48 -8.60 -3.77
C GLY A 17 -16.08 -7.19 -4.20
N SER A 18 -17.02 -6.45 -4.78
CA SER A 18 -16.91 -5.02 -5.00
C SER A 18 -16.73 -4.36 -3.63
N ALA A 19 -15.51 -3.93 -3.30
CA ALA A 19 -15.29 -3.08 -2.16
C ALA A 19 -16.06 -1.78 -2.40
N LEU A 20 -17.07 -1.52 -1.58
CA LEU A 20 -17.72 -0.22 -1.51
C LEU A 20 -16.67 0.74 -0.95
N ALA A 21 -16.08 1.57 -1.82
CA ALA A 21 -15.16 2.61 -1.39
C ALA A 21 -15.93 3.58 -0.48
N HIS A 22 -15.48 3.76 0.76
CA HIS A 22 -16.10 4.69 1.70
C HIS A 22 -15.75 6.13 1.29
N GLY A 23 -16.54 6.70 0.37
CA GLY A 23 -16.43 8.10 -0.04
C GLY A 23 -15.39 8.37 -1.13
N GLU A 24 -15.40 9.60 -1.66
CA GLU A 24 -14.46 10.03 -2.69
C GLU A 24 -13.05 10.21 -2.11
N ALA A 25 -12.07 9.63 -2.81
CA ALA A 25 -10.67 9.71 -2.43
C ALA A 25 -10.20 11.17 -2.31
N PRO A 26 -9.44 11.53 -1.27
CA PRO A 26 -8.86 12.85 -1.16
C PRO A 26 -7.86 13.11 -2.29
N GLN A 27 -7.66 14.39 -2.60
CA GLN A 27 -6.63 14.80 -3.53
C GLN A 27 -5.23 14.42 -3.00
N ALA A 28 -4.35 14.00 -3.91
CA ALA A 28 -2.94 13.77 -3.60
C ALA A 28 -2.19 15.12 -3.43
N VAL A 29 -2.23 15.69 -2.22
CA VAL A 29 -1.70 17.03 -1.95
C VAL A 29 -0.17 17.08 -1.90
N HIS A 30 0.49 15.92 -1.77
CA HIS A 30 1.95 15.79 -1.78
C HIS A 30 2.50 15.29 -3.13
N GLY A 31 1.63 15.17 -4.14
CA GLY A 31 2.01 14.69 -5.48
C GLY A 31 2.19 13.17 -5.58
N GLY A 32 1.64 12.43 -4.61
CA GLY A 32 1.74 10.97 -4.52
C GLY A 32 0.60 10.22 -5.20
N LEU A 33 0.47 8.95 -4.82
CA LEU A 33 -0.64 8.07 -5.17
C LEU A 33 -1.51 7.89 -3.93
N VAL A 34 -2.81 8.12 -4.05
CA VAL A 34 -3.77 7.95 -2.94
C VAL A 34 -4.48 6.62 -3.07
N GLN A 35 -4.59 5.87 -1.97
CA GLN A 35 -5.40 4.66 -1.85
C GLN A 35 -6.09 4.60 -0.48
N GLU A 36 -7.28 4.00 -0.47
CA GLU A 36 -7.99 3.64 0.76
C GLU A 36 -7.35 2.39 1.40
N ALA A 37 -7.29 2.35 2.73
CA ALA A 37 -6.78 1.23 3.51
C ALA A 37 -7.56 1.10 4.81
N GLN A 38 -8.62 0.26 4.82
CA GLN A 38 -9.64 0.32 5.87
C GLN A 38 -10.23 1.75 5.93
N GLU A 39 -10.50 2.27 7.12
CA GLU A 39 -11.01 3.65 7.34
C GLU A 39 -9.92 4.73 7.26
N LEU A 40 -8.88 4.51 6.44
CA LEU A 40 -7.75 5.44 6.29
C LEU A 40 -7.52 5.76 4.82
N TRP A 41 -7.04 6.97 4.58
CA TRP A 41 -6.47 7.36 3.29
C TRP A 41 -4.95 7.43 3.39
N LEU A 42 -4.28 6.71 2.51
CA LEU A 42 -2.83 6.66 2.41
C LEU A 42 -2.39 7.36 1.13
N GLU A 43 -1.55 8.38 1.26
CA GLU A 43 -0.84 8.97 0.12
C GLU A 43 0.62 8.49 0.12
N LEU A 44 0.98 7.71 -0.89
CA LEU A 44 2.35 7.24 -1.12
C LEU A 44 3.10 8.19 -2.05
N VAL A 45 4.20 8.76 -1.55
CA VAL A 45 5.16 9.53 -2.33
C VAL A 45 6.47 8.75 -2.40
N VAL A 46 6.91 8.43 -3.61
CA VAL A 46 8.23 7.82 -3.85
C VAL A 46 9.02 8.79 -4.74
N LYS A 47 10.14 9.29 -4.22
CA LYS A 47 11.02 10.22 -4.95
C LYS A 47 12.46 9.81 -4.71
N ASP A 48 13.20 9.57 -5.78
CA ASP A 48 14.56 9.04 -5.72
C ASP A 48 14.61 7.77 -4.85
N THR A 49 15.27 7.82 -3.69
CA THR A 49 15.31 6.71 -2.72
C THR A 49 14.32 6.86 -1.57
N ASP A 50 13.66 8.01 -1.44
CA ASP A 50 12.77 8.29 -0.32
C ASP A 50 11.38 7.70 -0.58
N VAL A 51 10.86 7.00 0.42
CA VAL A 51 9.49 6.46 0.47
C VAL A 51 8.78 7.12 1.64
N THR A 52 7.77 7.92 1.34
CA THR A 52 6.97 8.63 2.35
C THR A 52 5.52 8.22 2.22
N VAL A 53 4.86 7.96 3.35
CA VAL A 53 3.43 7.67 3.39
C VAL A 53 2.78 8.67 4.32
N TYR A 54 1.85 9.47 3.80
CA TYR A 54 0.99 10.35 4.58
C TYR A 54 -0.31 9.65 4.90
N VAL A 55 -0.82 9.86 6.11
CA VAL A 55 -2.02 9.17 6.59
C VAL A 55 -3.07 10.17 7.03
N LEU A 56 -4.28 9.99 6.51
CA LEU A 56 -5.50 10.67 6.96
C LEU A 56 -6.51 9.63 7.44
N ASP A 57 -7.37 10.02 8.38
CA ASP A 57 -8.54 9.22 8.78
C ASP A 57 -9.68 9.31 7.75
N GLU A 58 -10.76 8.57 7.97
CA GLU A 58 -11.99 8.59 7.16
C GLU A 58 -12.56 10.01 6.94
N MET A 59 -12.37 10.91 7.91
CA MET A 59 -12.81 12.30 7.87
C MET A 59 -11.78 13.23 7.21
N ARG A 60 -10.71 12.67 6.62
CA ARG A 60 -9.59 13.37 5.99
C ARG A 60 -8.77 14.21 6.97
N LYS A 61 -8.75 13.85 8.25
CA LYS A 61 -7.93 14.51 9.27
C LYS A 61 -6.55 13.84 9.38
N PRO A 62 -5.47 14.61 9.59
CA PRO A 62 -4.14 14.05 9.77
C PRO A 62 -4.05 13.12 10.99
N VAL A 63 -3.55 11.90 10.78
CA VAL A 63 -3.24 10.98 11.87
C VAL A 63 -1.85 11.28 12.42
N PRO A 64 -1.65 11.47 13.73
CA PRO A 64 -0.31 11.75 14.28
C PRO A 64 0.72 10.67 13.95
N ALA A 65 1.88 11.09 13.42
CA ALA A 65 2.96 10.19 13.00
C ALA A 65 3.41 9.21 14.09
N SER A 66 3.38 9.64 15.36
CA SER A 66 3.75 8.82 16.52
C SER A 66 2.84 7.60 16.74
N GLN A 67 1.64 7.59 16.15
CA GLN A 67 0.69 6.47 16.23
C GLN A 67 0.88 5.47 15.08
N ILE A 68 1.77 5.76 14.14
CA ILE A 68 1.94 5.04 12.89
C ILE A 68 3.26 4.28 12.93
N SER A 69 3.20 3.00 12.60
CA SER A 69 4.37 2.15 12.38
C SER A 69 4.11 1.23 11.20
N GLY A 70 5.15 0.72 10.54
CA GLY A 70 4.93 -0.23 9.46
C GLY A 70 6.06 -0.32 8.45
N THR A 71 5.72 -0.88 7.30
CA THR A 71 6.69 -1.15 6.23
C THR A 71 6.08 -0.89 4.85
N ALA A 72 6.89 -0.48 3.89
CA ALA A 72 6.56 -0.47 2.48
C ALA A 72 7.38 -1.52 1.74
N THR A 73 6.73 -2.37 0.94
CA THR A 73 7.40 -3.24 -0.03
C THR A 73 7.28 -2.62 -1.40
N VAL A 74 8.39 -2.21 -2.01
CA VAL A 74 8.43 -1.52 -3.30
C VAL A 74 9.13 -2.41 -4.33
N LEU A 75 8.54 -2.53 -5.51
CA LEU A 75 9.14 -3.21 -6.66
C LEU A 75 9.94 -2.19 -7.48
N VAL A 76 11.24 -2.42 -7.64
CA VAL A 76 12.13 -1.59 -8.47
C VAL A 76 12.89 -2.52 -9.42
N GLY A 77 12.75 -2.31 -10.73
CA GLY A 77 13.43 -3.13 -11.74
C GLY A 77 13.15 -4.65 -11.62
N GLY A 78 11.94 -5.02 -11.20
CA GLY A 78 11.54 -6.42 -10.99
C GLY A 78 12.01 -7.05 -9.68
N LYS A 79 12.72 -6.31 -8.82
CA LYS A 79 13.14 -6.75 -7.48
C LYS A 79 12.31 -6.09 -6.39
N SER A 80 11.92 -6.86 -5.37
CA SER A 80 11.18 -6.35 -4.22
C SER A 80 12.12 -5.89 -3.11
N TYR A 81 11.89 -4.68 -2.61
CA TYR A 81 12.62 -4.08 -1.50
C TYR A 81 11.65 -3.79 -0.36
N LYS A 82 11.92 -4.34 0.81
CA LYS A 82 11.19 -4.00 2.04
C LYS A 82 11.87 -2.81 2.71
N VAL A 83 11.08 -1.79 3.03
CA VAL A 83 11.50 -0.54 3.65
C VAL A 83 10.75 -0.41 4.97
N ASP A 84 11.49 -0.34 6.07
CA ASP A 84 10.91 -0.01 7.37
C ASP A 84 10.60 1.49 7.41
N LEU A 85 9.43 1.84 7.93
CA LEU A 85 8.94 3.21 7.95
C LEU A 85 8.95 3.73 9.40
N SER A 86 9.57 4.89 9.59
CA SER A 86 9.63 5.58 10.88
C SER A 86 8.82 6.87 10.85
N PRO A 87 8.23 7.31 11.98
CA PRO A 87 7.53 8.60 12.07
C PRO A 87 8.35 9.76 11.53
N ALA A 88 7.73 10.57 10.68
CA ALA A 88 8.33 11.76 10.07
C ALA A 88 7.26 12.86 9.95
N GLY A 89 7.64 14.11 10.18
CA GLY A 89 6.70 15.24 10.10
C GLY A 89 5.49 15.07 11.04
N THR A 90 4.35 15.63 10.66
CA THR A 90 3.13 15.64 11.49
C THR A 90 2.31 14.35 11.35
N ASN A 91 2.09 13.87 10.12
CA ASN A 91 1.19 12.76 9.82
C ASN A 91 1.75 11.75 8.82
N SER A 92 3.08 11.66 8.74
CA SER A 92 3.76 10.79 7.80
C SER A 92 4.69 9.80 8.47
N VAL A 93 5.00 8.74 7.75
CA VAL A 93 6.12 7.86 8.03
C VAL A 93 7.02 7.78 6.80
N GLN A 94 8.31 7.66 7.02
CA GLN A 94 9.31 7.68 5.96
C GLN A 94 10.33 6.56 6.14
N GLY A 95 10.86 6.06 5.02
CA GLY A 95 12.03 5.20 4.96
C GLY A 95 12.78 5.40 3.65
N LYS A 96 13.90 4.69 3.49
CA LYS A 96 14.76 4.78 2.30
C LYS A 96 14.93 3.44 1.62
N LEU A 97 14.82 3.46 0.30
CA LEU A 97 15.23 2.36 -0.57
C LEU A 97 16.75 2.34 -0.72
N PRO A 98 17.36 1.15 -0.91
CA PRO A 98 18.79 1.05 -1.21
C PRO A 98 19.13 1.46 -2.65
N VAL A 99 18.12 1.63 -3.51
CA VAL A 99 18.24 2.01 -4.92
C VAL A 99 17.17 3.04 -5.27
N ALA A 100 17.46 3.93 -6.23
CA ALA A 100 16.48 4.90 -6.68
C ALA A 100 15.29 4.20 -7.37
N ALA A 101 14.08 4.66 -7.08
CA ALA A 101 12.86 4.17 -7.70
C ALA A 101 12.77 4.57 -9.18
N THR A 102 12.05 3.77 -9.95
CA THR A 102 11.76 4.05 -11.37
C THR A 102 10.48 4.87 -11.52
N SER A 103 10.21 5.39 -12.73
CA SER A 103 8.95 6.07 -13.04
C SER A 103 7.71 5.18 -12.85
N GLN A 104 7.85 3.88 -13.10
CA GLN A 104 6.87 2.87 -12.73
C GLN A 104 6.99 2.53 -11.25
N ILE A 105 5.88 2.61 -10.51
CA ILE A 105 5.81 2.27 -9.09
C ILE A 105 4.83 1.13 -8.91
N VAL A 106 5.27 0.07 -8.24
CA VAL A 106 4.38 -0.94 -7.65
C VAL A 106 4.81 -1.10 -6.20
N ALA A 107 3.92 -0.80 -5.27
CA ALA A 107 4.23 -0.88 -3.85
C ALA A 107 3.05 -1.43 -3.05
N THR A 108 3.35 -2.16 -1.99
CA THR A 108 2.37 -2.51 -0.95
C THR A 108 2.84 -1.89 0.36
N VAL A 109 1.97 -1.08 0.96
CA VAL A 109 2.22 -0.45 2.26
C VAL A 109 1.39 -1.19 3.29
N SER A 110 2.01 -1.53 4.42
CA SER A 110 1.37 -2.18 5.55
C SER A 110 1.70 -1.42 6.81
N LEU A 111 0.69 -0.80 7.41
CA LEU A 111 0.79 0.05 8.59
C LEU A 111 0.03 -0.55 9.77
N LYS A 112 0.45 -0.17 10.97
CA LYS A 112 -0.31 -0.26 12.20
C LYS A 112 -0.51 1.15 12.74
N VAL A 113 -1.77 1.57 12.85
CA VAL A 113 -2.19 2.89 13.29
C VAL A 113 -3.02 2.75 14.55
N GLY A 114 -2.55 3.28 15.68
CA GLY A 114 -3.27 3.21 16.95
C GLY A 114 -3.66 1.77 17.37
N GLY A 115 -2.84 0.78 17.00
CA GLY A 115 -3.12 -0.63 17.27
C GLY A 115 -3.82 -1.41 16.14
N ARG A 116 -4.42 -0.73 15.16
CA ARG A 116 -5.15 -1.36 14.04
C ARG A 116 -4.29 -1.50 12.80
N ALA A 117 -4.36 -2.65 12.13
CA ALA A 117 -3.61 -2.89 10.90
C ALA A 117 -4.38 -2.33 9.68
N ALA A 118 -3.66 -1.73 8.74
CA ALA A 118 -4.17 -1.25 7.47
C ALA A 118 -3.15 -1.52 6.36
N SER A 119 -3.60 -1.90 5.16
CA SER A 119 -2.70 -2.12 4.03
C SER A 119 -3.33 -1.70 2.72
N ALA A 120 -2.52 -1.08 1.85
CA ALA A 120 -2.92 -0.71 0.49
C ALA A 120 -1.84 -1.09 -0.52
N ARG A 121 -2.27 -1.32 -1.76
CA ARG A 121 -1.40 -1.53 -2.90
C ARG A 121 -1.50 -0.35 -3.86
N PHE A 122 -0.36 0.16 -4.26
CA PHE A 122 -0.20 1.29 -5.17
C PHE A 122 0.38 0.81 -6.49
N THR A 123 -0.12 1.36 -7.60
CA THR A 123 0.45 1.11 -8.92
C THR A 123 0.39 2.39 -9.74
N LYS A 124 1.56 2.86 -10.20
CA LYS A 124 1.70 3.91 -11.20
C LYS A 124 2.39 3.33 -12.41
N LYS A 125 1.76 3.45 -13.57
CA LYS A 125 2.39 3.15 -14.85
C LYS A 125 3.25 4.33 -15.27
N ALA A 126 4.36 4.03 -15.95
CA ALA A 126 5.22 5.04 -16.55
C ALA A 126 4.49 5.83 -17.64
#